data_AF-A0A1R1AZ67-F1
#
_entry.id   AF-A0A1R1AZ67-F1
#
_cell.length_a   1.000
_cell.length_b   1.000
_cell.length_c   1.000
_cell.angle_alpha   90.00
_cell.angle_beta   90.00
_cell.angle_gamma   90.00
#
_symmetry.space_group_name_H-M   'P 1'
#
loop_
_entity.id
_entity.type
_entity.pdbx_description
1 polymer ?
#
loop_
_entity_poly.entity_id
_entity_poly.type
_entity_poly.pdbx_seq_one_letter_code
_entity_poly.pdbx_strand_id
1 'polypeptide(L)'
;MNQQASSVRKTPLAGWISLGLAWIFVVCIAIQTLFAGMALFHDGSMWRSHTLFVHFFEIVPLLMLLLGFVGKLPTKYKWSSLVMLLLVLSQYFTANFPGAGAWHPVIAIGLFWLAVDTARSLLPYYRQGQRGVD
;
A
#
# COMPACT_ATOMS: atom_id res chain seq x y z
N MET A 1 40.97 25.86 4.93
CA MET A 1 40.67 24.43 5.20
C MET A 1 39.19 24.32 5.54
N ASN A 2 38.32 24.08 4.56
CA ASN A 2 36.88 23.90 4.80
C ASN A 2 36.57 22.41 4.76
N GLN A 3 36.23 21.84 5.93
CA GLN A 3 35.73 20.49 6.06
C GLN A 3 34.29 20.44 5.53
N GLN A 4 34.12 20.09 4.25
CA GLN A 4 32.86 19.53 3.76
C GLN A 4 32.76 18.10 4.31
N ALA A 5 32.14 17.96 5.48
CA ALA A 5 31.69 16.67 5.95
C ALA A 5 30.57 16.19 5.02
N SER A 6 30.91 15.33 4.08
CA SER A 6 29.94 14.61 3.25
C SER A 6 29.09 13.73 4.14
N SER A 7 27.90 14.20 4.52
CA SER A 7 26.94 13.37 5.22
C SER A 7 26.53 12.23 4.29
N VAL A 8 27.08 11.04 4.53
CA VAL A 8 26.66 9.81 3.84
C VAL A 8 25.15 9.67 4.06
N ARG A 9 24.35 10.03 3.06
CA ARG A 9 22.90 9.94 3.13
C ARG A 9 22.54 8.48 2.95
N LYS A 10 22.58 7.71 4.05
CA LYS A 10 22.13 6.32 4.09
C LYS A 10 20.71 6.30 3.52
N THR A 11 20.50 5.58 2.40
CA THR A 11 19.13 5.23 2.01
C THR A 11 18.57 4.42 3.18
N PRO A 12 17.59 4.92 3.93
CA PRO A 12 17.20 4.28 5.17
C PRO A 12 16.60 2.92 4.80
N LEU A 13 17.02 1.85 5.45
CA LEU A 13 16.44 0.50 5.34
C LEU A 13 14.89 0.54 5.31
N ALA A 14 14.32 1.45 6.11
CA ALA A 14 12.88 1.75 6.15
C ALA A 14 12.27 2.07 4.77
N GLY A 15 13.04 2.68 3.89
CA GLY A 15 12.63 3.00 2.54
C GLY A 15 12.49 1.76 1.64
N TRP A 16 13.49 0.89 1.61
CA TRP A 16 13.40 -0.37 0.86
C TRP A 16 12.29 -1.27 1.40
N ILE A 17 12.13 -1.33 2.73
CA ILE A 17 11.01 -2.03 3.36
C ILE A 17 9.68 -1.42 2.91
N SER A 18 9.56 -0.09 2.91
CA SER A 18 8.34 0.61 2.48
C SER A 18 7.99 0.37 1.02
N LEU A 19 8.99 0.32 0.14
CA LEU A 19 8.80 -0.02 -1.28
C LEU A 19 8.31 -1.46 -1.45
N GLY A 20 8.93 -2.40 -0.74
CA GLY A 20 8.52 -3.80 -0.72
C GLY A 20 7.08 -3.96 -0.24
N LEU A 21 6.74 -3.35 0.90
CA LEU A 21 5.38 -3.36 1.43
C LEU A 21 4.36 -2.77 0.45
N ALA A 22 4.68 -1.66 -0.21
CA ALA A 22 3.77 -1.05 -1.18
C ALA A 22 3.47 -1.99 -2.35
N TRP A 23 4.47 -2.68 -2.92
CA TRP A 23 4.25 -3.66 -3.99
C TRP A 23 3.56 -4.93 -3.51
N ILE A 24 3.89 -5.42 -2.31
CA ILE A 24 3.18 -6.56 -1.69
C ILE A 24 1.69 -6.21 -1.53
N PHE A 25 1.37 -5.00 -1.05
CA PHE A 25 0.00 -4.54 -0.89
C PHE A 25 -0.76 -4.48 -2.23
N VAL A 26 -0.12 -4.00 -3.30
CA VAL A 26 -0.68 -4.03 -4.66
C VAL A 26 -1.04 -5.46 -5.08
N VAL A 27 -0.12 -6.42 -4.89
CA VAL A 27 -0.35 -7.83 -5.22
C VAL A 27 -1.47 -8.42 -4.37
N CYS A 28 -1.51 -8.13 -3.07
CA CYS A 28 -2.59 -8.56 -2.19
C CYS A 28 -3.96 -8.06 -2.67
N ILE A 29 -4.10 -6.79 -3.03
CA ILE A 29 -5.37 -6.25 -3.55
C ILE A 29 -5.78 -6.95 -4.84
N ALA A 30 -4.83 -7.23 -5.75
CA ALA A 30 -5.10 -7.97 -6.98
C ALA A 30 -5.62 -9.40 -6.69
N ILE A 31 -4.98 -10.12 -5.76
CA ILE A 31 -5.40 -11.47 -5.35
C ILE A 31 -6.78 -11.43 -4.66
N GLN A 32 -7.01 -10.47 -3.77
CA GLN A 32 -8.30 -10.27 -3.09
C GLN A 32 -9.44 -10.03 -4.12
N THR A 33 -9.15 -9.24 -5.15
CA THR A 33 -10.08 -8.93 -6.25
C THR A 33 -10.33 -10.18 -7.11
N LEU A 34 -9.30 -10.98 -7.38
CA LEU A 34 -9.43 -12.26 -8.07
C LEU A 34 -10.33 -13.23 -7.28
N PHE A 35 -10.20 -13.31 -5.96
CA PHE A 35 -11.07 -14.15 -5.12
C PHE A 35 -12.54 -13.70 -5.19
N ALA A 36 -12.81 -12.39 -5.20
CA ALA A 36 -14.17 -11.89 -5.43
C ALA A 36 -14.70 -12.27 -6.82
N GLY A 37 -13.86 -12.15 -7.86
CA GLY A 37 -14.21 -12.56 -9.22
C GLY A 37 -14.51 -14.06 -9.31
N MET A 38 -13.69 -14.91 -8.71
CA MET A 38 -13.95 -16.35 -8.66
C MET A 38 -15.24 -16.68 -7.89
N ALA A 39 -15.56 -15.93 -6.83
CA ALA A 39 -16.80 -16.11 -6.09
C ALA A 39 -18.05 -15.74 -6.90
N LEU A 40 -17.94 -14.75 -7.80
CA LEU A 40 -19.02 -14.30 -8.67
C LEU A 40 -19.20 -15.19 -9.92
N PHE A 41 -18.09 -15.62 -10.53
CA PHE A 41 -18.11 -16.20 -11.88
C PHE A 41 -17.77 -17.68 -11.95
N HIS A 42 -17.28 -18.30 -10.86
CA HIS A 42 -16.83 -19.69 -10.87
C HIS A 42 -17.43 -20.53 -9.74
N ASP A 43 -17.17 -20.18 -8.47
CA ASP A 43 -17.65 -20.93 -7.31
C ASP A 43 -17.89 -19.97 -6.12
N GLY A 44 -19.15 -19.85 -5.70
CA GLY A 44 -19.55 -19.01 -4.58
C GLY A 44 -18.87 -19.36 -3.25
N SER A 45 -18.33 -20.57 -3.08
CA SER A 45 -17.55 -20.93 -1.88
C SER A 45 -16.29 -20.05 -1.70
N MET A 46 -15.80 -19.45 -2.79
CA MET A 46 -14.63 -18.57 -2.81
C MET A 46 -14.83 -17.25 -2.06
N TRP A 47 -16.06 -16.90 -1.67
CA TRP A 47 -16.30 -15.80 -0.72
C TRP A 47 -15.56 -16.02 0.59
N ARG A 48 -15.42 -17.27 1.04
CA ARG A 48 -14.63 -17.59 2.25
C ARG A 48 -13.15 -17.27 2.07
N SER A 49 -12.59 -17.58 0.90
CA SER A 49 -11.20 -17.24 0.56
C SER A 49 -11.00 -15.73 0.50
N HIS A 50 -11.95 -15.00 -0.11
CA HIS A 50 -11.96 -13.54 -0.13
C HIS A 50 -12.00 -12.96 1.29
N THR A 51 -12.96 -13.34 2.14
CA THR A 51 -13.09 -12.75 3.48
C THR A 51 -11.97 -13.15 4.44
N LEU A 52 -11.36 -14.33 4.29
CA LEU A 52 -10.19 -14.71 5.09
C LEU A 52 -8.91 -14.01 4.65
N PHE A 53 -8.74 -13.78 3.34
CA PHE A 53 -7.47 -13.29 2.81
C PHE A 53 -7.17 -11.84 3.24
N VAL A 54 -8.19 -10.98 3.38
CA VAL A 54 -8.01 -9.58 3.80
C VAL A 54 -7.33 -9.45 5.16
N HIS A 55 -7.56 -10.37 6.09
CA HIS A 55 -6.96 -10.34 7.43
C HIS A 55 -5.44 -10.49 7.43
N PHE A 56 -4.84 -11.03 6.36
CA PHE A 56 -3.39 -11.11 6.25
C PHE A 56 -2.73 -9.78 5.88
N PHE A 57 -3.45 -8.86 5.25
CA PHE A 57 -2.84 -7.66 4.66
C PHE A 57 -3.54 -6.33 4.99
N GLU A 58 -4.69 -6.35 5.67
CA GLU A 58 -5.39 -5.14 6.13
C GLU A 58 -4.52 -4.21 6.98
N ILE A 59 -3.53 -4.77 7.68
CA ILE A 59 -2.58 -4.04 8.54
C ILE A 59 -1.47 -3.34 7.75
N VAL A 60 -1.24 -3.71 6.49
CA VAL A 60 -0.10 -3.23 5.69
C VAL A 60 -0.08 -1.70 5.53
N PRO A 61 -1.20 -1.01 5.21
CA PRO A 61 -1.22 0.46 5.15
C PRO A 61 -0.84 1.13 6.47
N LEU A 62 -1.18 0.52 7.62
CA LEU A 62 -0.76 1.03 8.93
C LEU A 62 0.75 0.87 9.12
N LEU A 63 1.32 -0.28 8.79
CA LEU A 63 2.77 -0.50 8.83
C LEU A 63 3.51 0.48 7.91
N MET A 64 2.99 0.70 6.70
CA MET A 64 3.49 1.69 5.76
C MET A 64 3.47 3.10 6.36
N LEU A 65 2.36 3.49 7.00
CA LEU A 65 2.22 4.80 7.65
C LEU A 65 3.26 4.99 8.76
N LEU A 66 3.42 4.00 9.64
CA LEU A 66 4.39 4.03 10.75
C LEU A 66 5.83 4.12 10.22
N LEU A 67 6.19 3.31 9.21
CA LEU A 67 7.49 3.40 8.55
C LEU A 67 7.69 4.74 7.85
N GLY A 68 6.62 5.37 7.37
CA GLY A 68 6.65 6.72 6.83
C GLY A 68 7.20 7.74 7.83
N PHE A 69 6.79 7.63 9.11
CA PHE A 69 7.28 8.48 10.17
C PHE A 69 8.70 8.10 10.63
N VAL A 70 8.93 6.81 10.93
CA VAL A 70 10.23 6.31 11.41
C VAL A 70 11.34 6.52 10.38
N GLY A 71 11.05 6.21 9.11
CA GLY A 71 11.98 6.37 7.99
C GLY A 71 12.12 7.79 7.47
N LYS A 72 11.43 8.77 8.06
CA LYS A 72 11.39 10.18 7.61
C LYS A 72 11.08 10.30 6.11
N LEU A 73 10.15 9.48 5.62
CA LEU A 73 9.75 9.44 4.21
C LEU A 73 8.95 10.70 3.82
N PRO A 74 8.79 10.97 2.50
CA PRO A 74 8.08 12.15 2.02
C PRO A 74 6.65 12.24 2.57
N THR A 75 6.20 13.47 2.81
CA THR A 75 4.83 13.74 3.29
C THR A 75 3.77 13.12 2.38
N LYS A 76 3.99 13.11 1.05
CA LYS A 76 3.11 12.43 0.08
C LYS A 76 2.92 10.94 0.45
N TYR A 77 3.99 10.22 0.75
CA TYR A 77 3.92 8.80 1.10
C TYR A 77 3.08 8.57 2.37
N LYS A 78 3.28 9.38 3.42
CA LYS A 78 2.52 9.28 4.67
C LYS A 78 1.02 9.49 4.44
N TRP A 79 0.65 10.53 3.66
CA TRP A 79 -0.75 10.79 3.32
C TRP A 79 -1.35 9.66 2.49
N SER A 80 -0.62 9.14 1.50
CA SER A 80 -1.09 8.00 0.73
C SER A 80 -1.32 6.77 1.61
N SER A 81 -0.42 6.46 2.54
CA SER A 81 -0.60 5.35 3.50
C SER A 81 -1.81 5.55 4.41
N LEU A 82 -2.03 6.78 4.89
CA LEU A 82 -3.22 7.11 5.68
C LEU A 82 -4.51 6.95 4.88
N VAL A 83 -4.55 7.48 3.66
CA VAL A 83 -5.73 7.33 2.78
C VAL A 83 -5.98 5.87 2.44
N MET A 84 -4.93 5.08 2.15
CA MET A 84 -5.08 3.63 1.95
C MET A 84 -5.68 2.93 3.17
N LEU A 85 -5.24 3.28 4.39
CA LEU A 85 -5.84 2.75 5.62
C LEU A 85 -7.33 3.09 5.72
N LEU A 86 -7.71 4.35 5.46
CA LEU A 86 -9.11 4.77 5.46
C LEU A 86 -9.95 4.07 4.38
N LEU A 87 -9.37 3.83 3.20
CA LEU A 87 -10.02 3.09 2.12
C LEU A 87 -10.22 1.61 2.50
N VAL A 88 -9.27 0.97 3.18
CA VAL A 88 -9.45 -0.40 3.72
C VAL A 88 -10.60 -0.42 4.73
N LEU A 89 -10.65 0.53 5.67
CA LEU A 89 -11.78 0.62 6.61
C LEU A 89 -13.11 0.86 5.88
N SER A 90 -13.09 1.64 4.80
CA SER A 90 -14.26 1.86 3.94
C SER A 90 -14.71 0.59 3.22
N GLN A 91 -13.80 -0.34 2.89
CA GLN A 91 -14.17 -1.66 2.37
C GLN A 91 -14.97 -2.47 3.39
N TYR A 92 -14.54 -2.47 4.66
CA TYR A 92 -15.30 -3.11 5.73
C TYR A 92 -16.68 -2.47 5.91
N PHE A 93 -16.75 -1.13 5.89
CA PHE A 93 -18.02 -0.43 5.97
C PHE A 93 -18.98 -0.84 4.83
N THR A 94 -18.52 -0.76 3.59
CA THR A 94 -19.35 -1.08 2.42
C THR A 94 -19.76 -2.55 2.35
N ALA A 95 -18.92 -3.47 2.86
CA ALA A 95 -19.25 -4.90 2.91
C ALA A 95 -20.31 -5.25 3.95
N ASN A 96 -20.47 -4.45 5.02
CA ASN A 96 -21.34 -4.77 6.16
C ASN A 96 -22.58 -3.87 6.28
N PHE A 97 -22.62 -2.73 5.57
CA PHE A 97 -23.73 -1.78 5.66
C PHE A 97 -24.75 -1.98 4.51
N PRO A 98 -26.05 -2.17 4.82
CA PRO A 98 -27.10 -2.33 3.80
C PRO A 98 -27.13 -1.17 2.80
N GLY A 99 -27.17 -1.49 1.50
CA GLY A 99 -27.20 -0.50 0.42
C GLY A 99 -25.84 0.12 0.06
N ALA A 100 -24.79 -0.10 0.85
CA ALA A 100 -23.45 0.45 0.58
C ALA A 100 -22.57 -0.47 -0.29
N GLY A 101 -22.94 -1.75 -0.43
CA GLY A 101 -22.11 -2.76 -1.11
C GLY A 101 -21.76 -2.44 -2.57
N ALA A 102 -22.60 -1.67 -3.28
CA ALA A 102 -22.31 -1.25 -4.65
C ALA A 102 -21.05 -0.37 -4.77
N TRP A 103 -20.66 0.33 -3.69
CA TRP A 103 -19.46 1.16 -3.66
C TRP A 103 -18.18 0.36 -3.44
N HIS A 104 -18.27 -0.84 -2.88
CA HIS A 104 -17.12 -1.71 -2.56
C HIS A 104 -16.15 -1.87 -3.75
N PRO A 105 -16.58 -2.28 -4.96
CA PRO A 105 -15.67 -2.40 -6.11
C PRO A 105 -15.07 -1.06 -6.56
N VAL A 106 -15.80 0.04 -6.45
CA VAL A 106 -15.31 1.38 -6.82
C VAL A 106 -14.18 1.82 -5.89
N ILE A 107 -14.36 1.62 -4.58
CA ILE A 107 -13.34 1.88 -3.56
C ILE A 107 -12.14 0.95 -3.77
N ALA A 108 -12.35 -0.28 -4.24
CA ALA A 108 -11.28 -1.27 -4.42
C ALA A 108 -10.35 -0.86 -5.58
N ILE A 109 -10.92 -0.36 -6.67
CA ILE A 109 -10.17 0.23 -7.78
C ILE A 109 -9.37 1.44 -7.31
N GLY A 110 -9.98 2.35 -6.55
CA GLY A 110 -9.29 3.52 -6.00
C GLY A 110 -8.13 3.14 -5.07
N LEU A 111 -8.35 2.15 -4.20
CA LEU A 111 -7.33 1.60 -3.30
C LEU A 111 -6.16 0.97 -4.09
N PHE A 112 -6.46 0.16 -5.11
CA PHE A 112 -5.45 -0.44 -5.99
C PHE A 112 -4.63 0.64 -6.71
N TRP A 113 -5.28 1.63 -7.29
CA TRP A 113 -4.62 2.70 -8.03
C TRP A 113 -3.70 3.53 -7.14
N LEU A 114 -4.18 3.91 -5.95
CA LEU A 114 -3.38 4.64 -4.97
C LEU A 114 -2.17 3.83 -4.49
N ALA A 115 -2.33 2.53 -4.29
CA ALA A 115 -1.23 1.64 -3.92
C ALA A 115 -0.15 1.60 -5.01
N VAL A 116 -0.54 1.50 -6.28
CA VAL A 116 0.37 1.53 -7.43
C VAL A 116 1.07 2.90 -7.57
N ASP A 117 0.34 4.02 -7.46
CA ASP A 117 0.96 5.37 -7.49
C ASP A 117 1.99 5.51 -6.37
N THR A 118 1.64 5.07 -5.17
CA THR A 118 2.52 5.14 -4.00
C THR A 118 3.78 4.33 -4.20
N ALA A 119 3.66 3.07 -4.65
CA ALA A 119 4.80 2.21 -4.94
C ALA A 119 5.72 2.81 -6.02
N ARG A 120 5.15 3.39 -7.09
CA ARG A 120 5.91 4.03 -8.16
C ARG A 120 6.59 5.32 -7.70
N SER A 121 5.93 6.12 -6.88
CA SER A 121 6.45 7.40 -6.39
C SER A 121 7.69 7.27 -5.50
N LEU A 122 7.89 6.09 -4.91
CA LEU A 122 9.05 5.76 -4.11
C LEU A 122 10.30 5.44 -4.96
N LEU A 123 10.16 5.00 -6.22
CA LEU A 123 11.29 4.59 -7.08
C LEU A 123 12.27 5.74 -7.41
N PRO A 124 11.83 6.95 -7.79
CA PRO A 124 12.74 8.08 -8.05
C PRO A 124 13.54 8.50 -6.81
N TYR A 125 12.93 8.39 -5.62
CA TYR A 125 13.57 8.71 -4.35
C TYR A 125 14.79 7.81 -4.06
N TYR A 126 14.75 6.55 -4.49
CA TYR A 126 15.88 5.64 -4.36
C TYR A 126 16.92 5.78 -5.49
N ARG A 127 16.49 6.06 -6.73
CA ARG A 127 17.42 6.27 -7.85
C ARG A 127 18.32 7.48 -7.67
N GLN A 128 17.82 8.57 -7.07
CA GLN A 128 18.63 9.76 -6.77
C GLN A 128 19.60 9.54 -5.60
N GLY A 129 19.29 8.63 -4.66
CA GLY A 129 20.20 8.27 -3.56
C GLY A 129 21.42 7.45 -4.00
N GLN A 130 21.35 6.78 -5.16
CA GLN A 130 22.44 5.95 -5.69
C GLN A 130 23.45 6.75 -6.53
N ARG A 131 23.02 7.73 -7.34
CA ARG A 131 23.91 8.56 -8.19
C ARG A 131 24.80 9.56 -7.43
N GLY A 132 24.73 9.59 -6.10
CA GLY A 132 25.61 10.41 -5.25
C GLY A 132 26.77 9.62 -4.66
N VAL A 133 26.98 8.38 -5.11
CA VAL A 133 28.01 7.44 -4.63
C VAL A 133 29.01 7.09 -5.75
N ASP A 134 28.86 7.72 -6.92
CA ASP A 134 29.69 7.55 -8.12
C ASP A 134 30.58 8.80 -8.28
#